data_AF-A0A538N4M6-F1
#
_entry.id   AF-A0A538N4M6-F1
#
_cell.length_a   1.000
_cell.length_b   1.000
_cell.length_c   1.000
_cell.angle_alpha   90.00
_cell.angle_beta   90.00
_cell.angle_gamma   90.00
#
_symmetry.space_group_name_H-M   'P 1'
#
loop_
_entity.id
_entity.type
_entity.pdbx_description
1 polymer ?
#
loop_
_entity_poly.entity_id
_entity_poly.type
_entity_poly.pdbx_seq_one_letter_code
_entity_poly.pdbx_strand_id
1 'polypeptide(L)'
;MAIPRKLVVGALGLALVAAGTGVASAAQTRQSGGATTVTRHGIIPLRGHNAPRADAGDLEYHDGPIQQSPAVYLVFWGRQWKKDANGVQGYMTDFFTGLGQSDDQWSPVTSQYDGQGASPTFTGSVLQGVWVDSARNAPGHATADQIANEAMRGAAHFGLSADINLQIVVLSPHGTHPDGFNTPGAGFCAWHSIANGIPFTNQPYVLDAGGGCGADTVQGPLDGFSITGGHEFLEAVTDPDTGGGWFDADGEENGDKCAWQNLHTIDLSSGSFAVQPTWSNAIHGCDG
;
A
#
# COMPACT_ATOMS: atom_id res chain seq x y z
N MET A 1 3.66 -45.93 82.78
CA MET A 1 4.44 -47.15 83.06
C MET A 1 5.10 -47.59 81.75
N ALA A 2 6.34 -47.15 81.51
CA ALA A 2 7.29 -47.76 80.58
C ALA A 2 8.66 -47.11 80.81
N ILE A 3 9.67 -47.96 80.94
CA ILE A 3 11.05 -47.75 81.40
C ILE A 3 11.96 -47.43 80.20
N PRO A 4 13.11 -46.75 80.40
CA PRO A 4 13.88 -46.06 79.37
C PRO A 4 14.95 -46.96 78.73
N ARG A 5 15.59 -46.50 77.64
CA ARG A 5 16.91 -46.99 77.24
C ARG A 5 17.83 -45.87 76.78
N LYS A 6 19.00 -45.88 77.41
CA LYS A 6 20.17 -45.00 77.28
C LYS A 6 21.01 -45.37 76.04
N LEU A 7 21.57 -44.35 75.37
CA LEU A 7 23.01 -44.10 75.05
C LEU A 7 23.83 -45.34 74.55
N VAL A 8 24.69 -45.33 73.52
CA VAL A 8 25.91 -44.53 73.23
C VAL A 8 26.50 -45.00 71.86
N VAL A 9 27.38 -44.16 71.25
CA VAL A 9 28.46 -44.41 70.23
C VAL A 9 27.98 -44.78 68.82
N GLY A 10 28.37 -44.14 67.71
CA GLY A 10 29.48 -43.25 67.37
C GLY A 10 30.21 -43.83 66.14
N ALA A 11 30.35 -43.06 65.06
CA ALA A 11 31.39 -43.27 64.04
C ALA A 11 31.44 -42.09 63.05
N LEU A 12 32.65 -41.57 62.85
CA LEU A 12 33.02 -40.63 61.80
C LEU A 12 32.81 -41.25 60.41
N GLY A 13 32.37 -40.42 59.47
CA GLY A 13 32.48 -40.67 58.03
C GLY A 13 32.57 -39.34 57.30
N LEU A 14 33.79 -38.96 56.91
CA LEU A 14 34.07 -37.79 56.09
C LEU A 14 33.59 -38.10 54.65
N ALA A 15 32.59 -37.36 54.15
CA ALA A 15 32.22 -37.37 52.74
C ALA A 15 32.24 -35.94 52.21
N LEU A 16 33.14 -35.67 51.27
CA LEU A 16 33.16 -34.42 50.52
C LEU A 16 31.85 -34.27 49.76
N VAL A 17 31.09 -33.21 50.03
CA VAL A 17 29.99 -32.75 49.18
C VAL A 17 30.54 -31.65 48.29
N ALA A 18 30.78 -31.97 47.02
CA ALA A 18 30.99 -30.97 45.99
C ALA A 18 29.69 -30.17 45.81
N ALA A 19 29.72 -28.87 46.13
CA ALA A 19 28.64 -27.96 45.81
C ALA A 19 28.64 -27.73 44.29
N GLY A 20 27.79 -28.47 43.57
CA GLY A 20 27.47 -28.16 42.19
C GLY A 20 26.66 -26.88 42.12
N THR A 21 27.26 -25.80 41.63
CA THR A 21 26.56 -24.60 41.20
C THR A 21 25.74 -24.92 39.95
N GLY A 22 24.49 -25.34 40.13
CA GLY A 22 23.51 -25.40 39.05
C GLY A 22 23.07 -23.99 38.67
N VAL A 23 23.79 -23.35 37.75
CA VAL A 23 23.26 -22.23 36.98
C VAL A 23 22.17 -22.79 36.06
N ALA A 24 20.90 -22.53 36.39
CA ALA A 24 19.81 -22.70 35.44
C ALA A 24 20.04 -21.71 34.29
N SER A 25 20.56 -22.20 33.16
CA SER A 25 20.59 -21.45 31.91
C SER A 25 19.15 -21.22 31.46
N ALA A 26 18.62 -20.03 31.74
CA ALA A 26 17.50 -19.50 30.99
C ALA A 26 17.96 -19.42 29.52
N ALA A 27 17.50 -20.36 28.70
CA ALA A 27 17.64 -20.26 27.27
C ALA A 27 16.90 -18.99 26.83
N GLN A 28 17.65 -17.94 26.55
CA GLN A 28 17.15 -16.81 25.77
C GLN A 28 16.79 -17.36 24.39
N THR A 29 15.51 -17.68 24.19
CA THR A 29 14.92 -17.70 22.86
C THR A 29 15.13 -16.31 22.28
N ARG A 30 16.14 -16.17 21.42
CA ARG A 30 16.25 -15.07 20.48
C ARG A 30 14.99 -15.11 19.62
N GLN A 31 14.00 -14.28 19.95
CA GLN A 31 13.00 -13.87 18.98
C GLN A 31 13.77 -13.11 17.89
N SER A 32 14.04 -13.79 16.78
CA SER A 32 14.23 -13.12 15.51
C SER A 32 12.95 -12.32 15.27
N GLY A 33 13.05 -10.99 15.31
CA GLY A 33 11.98 -10.11 14.85
C GLY A 33 11.74 -10.40 13.38
N GLY A 34 10.74 -11.22 13.08
CA GLY A 34 10.18 -11.31 11.74
C GLY A 34 9.38 -10.05 11.53
N ALA A 35 9.81 -9.22 10.58
CA ALA A 35 8.94 -8.20 10.03
C ALA A 35 7.70 -8.91 9.49
N THR A 36 6.52 -8.56 9.99
CA THR A 36 5.27 -8.88 9.31
C THR A 36 5.32 -8.16 7.97
N THR A 37 5.55 -8.90 6.89
CA THR A 37 5.51 -8.35 5.54
C THR A 37 4.04 -8.03 5.24
N VAL A 38 3.74 -6.75 5.07
CA VAL A 38 2.47 -6.30 4.51
C VAL A 38 2.41 -6.81 3.07
N THR A 39 1.41 -7.63 2.73
CA THR A 39 1.15 -7.99 1.32
C THR A 39 0.80 -6.71 0.58
N ARG A 40 1.47 -6.46 -0.54
CA ARG A 40 1.32 -5.25 -1.33
C ARG A 40 1.40 -5.60 -2.82
N HIS A 41 0.55 -4.98 -3.63
CA HIS A 41 0.65 -4.98 -5.09
C HIS A 41 0.90 -3.56 -5.56
N GLY A 42 1.49 -3.42 -6.75
CA GLY A 42 1.64 -2.08 -7.32
C GLY A 42 2.75 -1.91 -8.33
N ILE A 43 2.79 -0.69 -8.86
CA ILE A 43 3.49 -0.35 -10.08
C ILE A 43 5.02 -0.41 -9.94
N ILE A 44 5.64 -1.20 -10.81
CA ILE A 44 7.09 -1.31 -10.96
C ILE A 44 7.70 -0.07 -11.66
N PRO A 45 9.00 0.24 -11.50
CA PRO A 45 9.64 1.35 -12.20
C PRO A 45 9.68 1.19 -13.72
N LEU A 46 9.53 2.32 -14.45
CA LEU A 46 9.57 2.39 -15.91
C LEU A 46 10.87 1.84 -16.52
N ARG A 47 12.01 2.05 -15.83
CA ARG A 47 13.33 1.64 -16.33
C ARG A 47 13.82 0.38 -15.63
N GLY A 48 14.09 -0.66 -16.42
CA GLY A 48 14.78 -1.88 -15.96
C GLY A 48 13.92 -3.12 -15.87
N HIS A 49 12.61 -3.01 -16.14
CA HIS A 49 11.70 -4.14 -16.22
C HIS A 49 11.01 -4.12 -17.59
N ASN A 50 10.99 -5.26 -18.28
CA ASN A 50 10.10 -5.42 -19.43
C ASN A 50 8.69 -5.30 -18.88
N ALA A 51 7.85 -4.43 -19.44
CA ALA A 51 6.43 -4.43 -19.13
C ALA A 51 5.92 -5.88 -19.22
N PRO A 52 5.14 -6.36 -18.24
CA PRO A 52 4.51 -7.66 -18.31
C PRO A 52 3.83 -7.78 -19.66
N ARG A 53 4.14 -8.88 -20.36
CA ARG A 53 3.59 -9.10 -21.68
C ARG A 53 2.10 -9.35 -21.47
N ALA A 54 1.24 -8.62 -22.18
CA ALA A 54 -0.21 -8.86 -22.26
C ALA A 54 -0.62 -10.30 -22.70
N ASP A 55 0.31 -11.26 -22.76
CA ASP A 55 0.15 -12.64 -23.25
C ASP A 55 -0.55 -13.58 -22.23
N ALA A 56 -0.72 -13.18 -20.96
CA ALA A 56 -1.26 -14.06 -19.91
C ALA A 56 -2.79 -14.27 -19.91
N GLY A 57 -3.52 -13.63 -20.85
CA GLY A 57 -4.98 -13.72 -20.95
C GLY A 57 -5.72 -12.65 -20.18
N ASP A 58 -7.05 -12.72 -20.18
CA ASP A 58 -7.92 -11.77 -19.46
C ASP A 58 -7.80 -11.94 -17.93
N LEU A 59 -8.24 -10.93 -17.18
CA LEU A 59 -8.37 -11.05 -15.73
C LEU A 59 -9.46 -12.07 -15.37
N GLU A 60 -9.23 -12.83 -14.31
CA GLU A 60 -10.19 -13.77 -13.74
C GLU A 60 -10.56 -13.31 -12.33
N TYR A 61 -11.79 -13.60 -11.90
CA TYR A 61 -12.25 -13.28 -10.55
C TYR A 61 -11.89 -14.42 -9.58
N HIS A 62 -11.13 -14.11 -8.54
CA HIS A 62 -10.60 -15.07 -7.56
C HIS A 62 -11.28 -14.97 -6.19
N ASP A 63 -12.60 -14.75 -6.19
CA ASP A 63 -13.36 -14.36 -5.00
C ASP A 63 -12.81 -13.05 -4.36
N GLY A 64 -13.23 -12.69 -3.15
CA GLY A 64 -12.75 -11.48 -2.48
C GLY A 64 -13.56 -10.22 -2.82
N PRO A 65 -13.26 -9.11 -2.15
CA PRO A 65 -13.99 -7.86 -2.35
C PRO A 65 -13.59 -7.13 -3.63
N ILE A 66 -14.45 -6.21 -4.04
CA ILE A 66 -14.17 -5.12 -4.97
C ILE A 66 -14.72 -3.82 -4.38
N GLN A 67 -14.35 -2.67 -4.93
CA GLN A 67 -14.97 -1.38 -4.58
C GLN A 67 -16.14 -1.07 -5.52
N GLN A 68 -17.35 -1.11 -4.97
CA GLN A 68 -18.57 -0.79 -5.72
C GLN A 68 -18.78 0.72 -5.83
N SER A 69 -18.34 1.48 -4.83
CA SER A 69 -18.47 2.94 -4.79
C SER A 69 -17.18 3.56 -4.23
N PRO A 70 -16.11 3.63 -5.04
CA PRO A 70 -14.79 4.05 -4.59
C PRO A 70 -14.80 5.45 -3.97
N ALA A 71 -14.15 5.59 -2.81
CA ALA A 71 -14.08 6.83 -2.04
C ALA A 71 -12.63 7.10 -1.60
N VAL A 72 -12.00 8.08 -2.24
CA VAL A 72 -10.58 8.42 -2.06
C VAL A 72 -10.41 9.52 -1.02
N TYR A 73 -9.44 9.34 -0.13
CA TYR A 73 -9.01 10.34 0.85
C TYR A 73 -7.50 10.53 0.76
N LEU A 74 -7.06 11.78 0.60
CA LEU A 74 -5.64 12.11 0.51
C LEU A 74 -5.08 12.52 1.86
N VAL A 75 -3.99 11.87 2.27
CA VAL A 75 -3.23 12.18 3.49
C VAL A 75 -1.83 12.60 3.10
N PHE A 76 -1.59 13.91 3.07
CA PHE A 76 -0.26 14.49 2.91
C PHE A 76 0.50 14.39 4.23
N TRP A 77 1.28 13.32 4.38
CA TRP A 77 1.89 12.95 5.65
C TRP A 77 3.11 13.82 5.98
N GLY A 78 2.99 14.61 7.03
CA GLY A 78 4.10 15.32 7.64
C GLY A 78 4.14 16.83 7.39
N ARG A 79 4.76 17.56 8.33
CA ARG A 79 4.98 19.02 8.27
C ARG A 79 5.75 19.48 7.04
N GLN A 80 6.51 18.60 6.40
CA GLN A 80 7.22 18.90 5.15
C GLN A 80 6.26 19.44 4.08
N TRP A 81 5.02 18.94 4.02
CA TRP A 81 3.98 19.39 3.10
C TRP A 81 3.49 20.83 3.32
N LYS A 82 3.89 21.49 4.42
CA LYS A 82 3.69 22.96 4.56
C LYS A 82 4.44 23.76 3.48
N LYS A 83 5.40 23.13 2.81
CA LYS A 83 6.08 23.66 1.63
C LYS A 83 5.97 22.63 0.52
N ASP A 84 5.21 22.97 -0.50
CA ASP A 84 5.08 22.15 -1.71
C ASP A 84 5.52 22.98 -2.90
N ALA A 85 6.82 22.93 -3.18
CA ALA A 85 7.43 23.76 -4.22
C ALA A 85 6.98 23.37 -5.63
N ASN A 86 6.53 22.12 -5.81
CA ASN A 86 6.18 21.56 -7.12
C ASN A 86 4.66 21.49 -7.37
N GLY A 87 3.84 21.85 -6.37
CA GLY A 87 2.38 21.88 -6.51
C GLY A 87 1.70 20.51 -6.51
N VAL A 88 2.35 19.48 -5.94
CA VAL A 88 1.85 18.11 -5.88
C VAL A 88 0.52 18.00 -5.12
N GLN A 89 0.33 18.80 -4.07
CA GLN A 89 -0.90 18.81 -3.29
C GLN A 89 -2.10 19.21 -4.15
N GLY A 90 -1.98 20.30 -4.90
CA GLY A 90 -3.01 20.75 -5.83
C GLY A 90 -3.22 19.69 -6.92
N TYR A 91 -2.14 19.24 -7.56
CA TYR A 91 -2.20 18.27 -8.65
C TYR A 91 -2.95 16.98 -8.27
N MET A 92 -2.59 16.36 -7.15
CA MET A 92 -3.24 15.12 -6.68
C MET A 92 -4.68 15.35 -6.23
N THR A 93 -4.96 16.50 -5.59
CA THR A 93 -6.31 16.87 -5.21
C THR A 93 -7.19 17.04 -6.45
N ASP A 94 -6.71 17.76 -7.46
CA ASP A 94 -7.45 18.01 -8.69
C ASP A 94 -7.63 16.70 -9.48
N PHE A 95 -6.63 15.84 -9.57
CA PHE A 95 -6.72 14.53 -10.23
C PHE A 95 -7.89 13.70 -9.66
N PHE A 96 -7.88 13.42 -8.36
CA PHE A 96 -8.94 12.64 -7.72
C PHE A 96 -10.30 13.37 -7.63
N THR A 97 -10.32 14.70 -7.71
CA THR A 97 -11.57 15.47 -7.82
C THR A 97 -12.28 15.23 -9.15
N GLY A 98 -11.49 15.06 -10.23
CA GLY A 98 -12.01 14.83 -11.58
C GLY A 98 -12.48 13.40 -11.79
N LEU A 99 -11.81 12.42 -11.17
CA LEU A 99 -12.18 11.01 -11.30
C LEU A 99 -13.57 10.73 -10.73
N GLY A 100 -14.32 9.89 -11.43
CA GLY A 100 -15.70 9.48 -11.15
C GLY A 100 -16.78 10.47 -11.60
N GLN A 101 -16.40 11.64 -12.11
CA GLN A 101 -17.33 12.60 -12.71
C GLN A 101 -17.77 12.16 -14.12
N SER A 102 -18.72 12.88 -14.73
CA SER A 102 -19.29 12.49 -16.03
C SER A 102 -18.33 12.52 -17.21
N ASP A 103 -17.23 13.27 -17.09
CA ASP A 103 -16.17 13.38 -18.09
C ASP A 103 -15.02 12.38 -17.87
N ASP A 104 -15.02 11.66 -16.75
CA ASP A 104 -14.13 10.54 -16.52
C ASP A 104 -14.59 9.31 -17.33
N GLN A 105 -13.84 8.98 -18.37
CA GLN A 105 -14.03 7.77 -19.18
C GLN A 105 -13.03 6.66 -18.81
N TRP A 106 -12.10 6.95 -17.90
CA TRP A 106 -10.99 6.08 -17.55
C TRP A 106 -11.36 5.17 -16.37
N SER A 107 -11.84 5.71 -15.25
CA SER A 107 -12.26 4.86 -14.11
C SER A 107 -13.37 3.86 -14.45
N PRO A 108 -14.39 4.21 -15.27
CA PRO A 108 -15.44 3.28 -15.68
C PRO A 108 -14.97 2.05 -16.46
N VAL A 109 -13.72 1.98 -16.94
CA VAL A 109 -13.18 0.72 -17.50
C VAL A 109 -13.26 -0.40 -16.46
N THR A 110 -13.14 -0.08 -15.17
CA THR A 110 -13.27 -1.06 -14.07
C THR A 110 -14.71 -1.54 -13.86
N SER A 111 -15.73 -0.86 -14.38
CA SER A 111 -17.14 -1.24 -14.20
C SER A 111 -17.51 -2.58 -14.85
N GLN A 112 -16.62 -3.17 -15.64
CA GLN A 112 -16.80 -4.52 -16.19
C GLN A 112 -16.48 -5.65 -15.18
N TYR A 113 -15.73 -5.33 -14.13
CA TYR A 113 -15.21 -6.30 -13.17
C TYR A 113 -16.20 -6.50 -12.03
N ASP A 114 -17.15 -7.41 -12.23
CA ASP A 114 -18.15 -7.77 -11.23
C ASP A 114 -17.54 -8.62 -10.10
N GLY A 115 -17.90 -8.36 -8.85
CA GLY A 115 -17.55 -9.25 -7.75
C GLY A 115 -18.68 -10.23 -7.46
N GLN A 116 -19.35 -9.99 -6.33
CA GLN A 116 -20.45 -10.83 -5.84
C GLN A 116 -21.81 -10.31 -6.33
N GLY A 117 -21.96 -10.13 -7.65
CA GLY A 117 -23.20 -9.63 -8.28
C GLY A 117 -23.35 -8.11 -8.26
N ALA A 118 -22.25 -7.40 -8.06
CA ALA A 118 -22.18 -5.95 -8.17
C ALA A 118 -20.80 -5.55 -8.70
N SER A 119 -20.78 -4.46 -9.47
CA SER A 119 -19.60 -3.95 -10.17
C SER A 119 -19.31 -2.51 -9.73
N PRO A 120 -18.08 -1.99 -9.96
CA PRO A 120 -17.74 -0.60 -9.67
C PRO A 120 -18.65 0.39 -10.37
N THR A 121 -19.10 1.42 -9.64
CA THR A 121 -19.92 2.51 -10.16
C THR A 121 -19.36 3.86 -9.78
N PHE A 122 -19.45 4.80 -10.72
CA PHE A 122 -18.93 6.15 -10.59
C PHE A 122 -20.06 7.14 -10.87
N THR A 123 -20.47 7.88 -9.84
CA THR A 123 -21.64 8.80 -9.91
C THR A 123 -21.28 10.24 -9.54
N GLY A 124 -19.99 10.54 -9.43
CA GLY A 124 -19.44 11.82 -9.01
C GLY A 124 -17.98 11.67 -8.57
N SER A 125 -17.37 12.78 -8.18
CA SER A 125 -15.99 12.83 -7.66
C SER A 125 -15.72 11.70 -6.66
N VAL A 126 -14.70 10.89 -6.92
CA VAL A 126 -14.23 9.86 -5.98
C VAL A 126 -13.53 10.50 -4.78
N LEU A 127 -12.94 11.69 -4.92
CA LEU A 127 -12.33 12.39 -3.79
C LEU A 127 -13.38 12.81 -2.76
N GLN A 128 -13.21 12.34 -1.52
CA GLN A 128 -14.08 12.64 -0.38
C GLN A 128 -13.40 13.47 0.71
N GLY A 129 -12.06 13.57 0.71
CA GLY A 129 -11.37 14.39 1.70
C GLY A 129 -9.88 14.55 1.45
N VAL A 130 -9.33 15.66 1.94
CA VAL A 130 -7.89 15.98 1.89
C VAL A 130 -7.43 16.44 3.26
N TRP A 131 -6.32 15.90 3.73
CA TRP A 131 -5.71 16.27 4.99
C TRP A 131 -4.20 16.38 4.88
N VAL A 132 -3.66 17.49 5.40
CA VAL A 132 -2.23 17.65 5.65
C VAL A 132 -1.95 17.32 7.11
N ASP A 133 -1.42 16.13 7.39
CA ASP A 133 -1.00 15.76 8.74
C ASP A 133 0.30 16.48 9.12
N SER A 134 0.15 17.73 9.53
CA SER A 134 1.28 18.56 9.94
C SER A 134 1.59 18.45 11.45
N ALA A 135 1.11 17.39 12.11
CA ALA A 135 1.38 17.17 13.53
C ALA A 135 2.86 16.90 13.79
N ARG A 136 3.54 16.16 12.91
CA ARG A 136 4.99 15.79 13.01
C ARG A 136 5.62 15.79 11.62
N ASN A 137 6.93 15.59 11.53
CA ASN A 137 7.53 15.27 10.24
C ASN A 137 7.23 13.80 9.90
N ALA A 138 6.96 13.48 8.64
CA ALA A 138 6.96 12.09 8.19
C ALA A 138 8.38 11.49 8.34
N PRO A 139 8.52 10.20 8.70
CA PRO A 139 9.83 9.54 8.78
C PRO A 139 10.57 9.58 7.44
N GLY A 140 11.89 9.73 7.48
CA GLY A 140 12.73 9.68 6.26
C GLY A 140 12.78 8.29 5.61
N HIS A 141 12.50 7.23 6.38
CA HIS A 141 12.44 5.84 5.94
C HIS A 141 11.30 5.14 6.70
N ALA A 142 10.06 5.49 6.38
CA ALA A 142 8.91 4.84 7.00
C ALA A 142 8.87 3.35 6.61
N THR A 143 8.50 2.45 7.51
CA THR A 143 8.20 1.05 7.15
C THR A 143 6.79 0.94 6.58
N ALA A 144 6.47 -0.15 5.87
CA ALA A 144 5.09 -0.48 5.47
C ALA A 144 4.09 -0.36 6.64
N ASP A 145 4.41 -0.92 7.81
CA ASP A 145 3.58 -0.80 9.02
C ASP A 145 3.37 0.66 9.46
N GLN A 146 4.37 1.53 9.32
CA GLN A 146 4.22 2.95 9.68
C GLN A 146 3.32 3.69 8.69
N ILE A 147 3.36 3.32 7.41
CA ILE A 147 2.47 3.86 6.37
C ILE A 147 1.03 3.41 6.63
N ALA A 148 0.82 2.11 6.92
CA ALA A 148 -0.48 1.57 7.30
C ALA A 148 -1.05 2.28 8.56
N ASN A 149 -0.21 2.51 9.57
CA ASN A 149 -0.62 3.26 10.76
C ASN A 149 -0.98 4.72 10.45
N GLU A 150 -0.32 5.35 9.48
CA GLU A 150 -0.69 6.70 9.03
C GLU A 150 -2.02 6.68 8.28
N ALA A 151 -2.27 5.69 7.42
CA ALA A 151 -3.56 5.51 6.76
C ALA A 151 -4.69 5.39 7.80
N MET A 152 -4.49 4.60 8.86
CA MET A 152 -5.45 4.49 9.96
C MET A 152 -5.65 5.80 10.73
N ARG A 153 -4.61 6.62 10.87
CA ARG A 153 -4.75 7.97 11.44
C ARG A 153 -5.54 8.90 10.52
N GLY A 154 -5.34 8.80 9.21
CA GLY A 154 -6.14 9.47 8.20
C GLY A 154 -7.61 9.11 8.32
N ALA A 155 -7.92 7.81 8.34
CA ALA A 155 -9.29 7.32 8.54
C ALA A 155 -9.92 7.88 9.82
N ALA A 156 -9.19 7.86 10.94
CA ALA A 156 -9.65 8.44 12.20
C ALA A 156 -9.85 9.96 12.13
N HIS A 157 -9.00 10.70 11.41
CA HIS A 157 -9.14 12.14 11.20
C HIS A 157 -10.45 12.48 10.45
N PHE A 158 -10.76 11.71 9.41
CA PHE A 158 -11.98 11.88 8.62
C PHE A 158 -13.23 11.28 9.27
N GLY A 159 -13.10 10.61 10.42
CA GLY A 159 -14.22 9.99 11.13
C GLY A 159 -14.76 8.72 10.45
N LEU A 160 -13.92 8.02 9.70
CA LEU A 160 -14.29 6.85 8.90
C LEU A 160 -14.24 5.57 9.75
N SER A 161 -15.16 4.65 9.44
CA SER A 161 -15.11 3.27 9.92
C SER A 161 -14.50 2.38 8.83
N ALA A 162 -14.13 1.14 9.18
CA ALA A 162 -13.65 0.17 8.19
C ALA A 162 -14.71 -0.07 7.11
N ASP A 163 -14.35 0.16 5.86
CA ASP A 163 -15.17 -0.04 4.67
C ASP A 163 -14.22 -0.26 3.50
N ILE A 164 -14.52 -1.29 2.71
CA ILE A 164 -13.69 -1.73 1.60
C ILE A 164 -13.70 -0.75 0.43
N ASN A 165 -14.72 0.11 0.35
CA ASN A 165 -14.83 1.14 -0.68
C ASN A 165 -13.91 2.35 -0.43
N LEU A 166 -13.26 2.41 0.74
CA LEU A 166 -12.34 3.50 1.05
C LEU A 166 -10.99 3.26 0.39
N GLN A 167 -10.33 4.34 0.00
CA GLN A 167 -8.91 4.34 -0.34
C GLN A 167 -8.22 5.49 0.35
N ILE A 168 -7.34 5.20 1.31
CA ILE A 168 -6.50 6.22 1.94
C ILE A 168 -5.17 6.31 1.19
N VAL A 169 -4.97 7.37 0.42
CA VAL A 169 -3.69 7.60 -0.25
C VAL A 169 -2.76 8.35 0.69
N VAL A 170 -1.72 7.68 1.18
CA VAL A 170 -0.70 8.26 2.06
C VAL A 170 0.43 8.83 1.21
N LEU A 171 0.46 10.16 1.05
CA LEU A 171 1.47 10.86 0.28
C LEU A 171 2.67 11.24 1.15
N SER A 172 3.80 10.59 0.93
CA SER A 172 5.05 10.91 1.62
C SER A 172 5.78 12.08 0.95
N PRO A 173 6.42 12.99 1.71
CA PRO A 173 6.99 14.22 1.17
C PRO A 173 8.35 14.01 0.51
N HIS A 174 8.80 15.01 -0.26
CA HIS A 174 10.13 15.04 -0.89
C HIS A 174 11.27 14.64 0.06
N GLY A 175 12.20 13.84 -0.43
CA GLY A 175 13.37 13.37 0.30
C GLY A 175 13.05 12.33 1.37
N THR A 176 11.87 11.70 1.29
CA THR A 176 11.53 10.53 2.10
C THR A 176 11.54 9.27 1.24
N HIS A 177 11.92 8.16 1.84
CA HIS A 177 12.04 6.84 1.22
C HIS A 177 11.07 5.87 1.91
N PRO A 178 9.74 6.12 1.84
CA PRO A 178 8.76 5.24 2.45
C PRO A 178 8.90 3.84 1.87
N ASP A 179 9.01 2.86 2.75
CA ASP A 179 9.21 1.45 2.45
C ASP A 179 10.39 1.16 1.51
N GLY A 180 11.43 2.00 1.60
CA GLY A 180 12.62 1.90 0.77
C GLY A 180 12.50 2.53 -0.61
N PHE A 181 11.42 3.25 -0.93
CA PHE A 181 11.24 3.93 -2.22
C PHE A 181 12.52 4.68 -2.68
N ASN A 182 12.85 4.55 -3.97
CA ASN A 182 14.04 5.16 -4.58
C ASN A 182 15.37 4.78 -3.89
N THR A 183 15.44 3.56 -3.35
CA THR A 183 16.68 2.94 -2.88
C THR A 183 16.94 1.62 -3.61
N PRO A 184 18.19 1.13 -3.68
CA PRO A 184 18.50 -0.13 -4.35
C PRO A 184 17.69 -1.30 -3.75
N GLY A 185 16.94 -2.00 -4.60
CA GLY A 185 16.19 -3.20 -4.22
C GLY A 185 14.74 -2.99 -3.78
N ALA A 186 14.23 -1.75 -3.76
CA ALA A 186 12.80 -1.51 -3.46
C ALA A 186 11.88 -1.91 -4.62
N GLY A 187 12.18 -1.46 -5.84
CA GLY A 187 11.56 -1.97 -7.06
C GLY A 187 10.09 -1.59 -7.29
N PHE A 188 9.61 -0.45 -6.76
CA PHE A 188 8.25 0.05 -6.96
C PHE A 188 8.22 1.57 -7.10
N CYS A 189 7.13 2.12 -7.63
CA CYS A 189 6.84 3.56 -7.67
C CYS A 189 5.65 3.95 -6.78
N ALA A 190 4.68 3.07 -6.62
CA ALA A 190 3.63 3.11 -5.59
C ALA A 190 3.23 1.66 -5.26
N TRP A 191 2.38 1.49 -4.27
CA TRP A 191 1.72 0.21 -4.00
C TRP A 191 0.48 0.42 -3.12
N HIS A 192 -0.49 -0.46 -3.23
CA HIS A 192 -1.65 -0.51 -2.34
C HIS A 192 -1.67 -1.77 -1.48
N SER A 193 -2.44 -1.70 -0.38
CA SER A 193 -2.62 -2.78 0.59
C SER A 193 -3.84 -2.47 1.48
N ILE A 194 -4.08 -3.29 2.49
CA ILE A 194 -5.18 -3.14 3.44
C ILE A 194 -4.69 -3.12 4.90
N ALA A 195 -5.25 -2.21 5.69
CA ALA A 195 -5.00 -2.12 7.13
C ALA A 195 -6.32 -2.08 7.89
N ASN A 196 -6.57 -3.07 8.76
CA ASN A 196 -7.78 -3.15 9.59
C ASN A 196 -9.09 -2.98 8.78
N GLY A 197 -9.16 -3.56 7.58
CA GLY A 197 -10.33 -3.47 6.71
C GLY A 197 -10.47 -2.15 5.93
N ILE A 198 -9.43 -1.32 5.90
CA ILE A 198 -9.36 -0.08 5.13
C ILE A 198 -8.24 -0.19 4.10
N PRO A 199 -8.56 -0.19 2.80
CA PRO A 199 -7.56 -0.11 1.75
C PRO A 199 -6.80 1.21 1.80
N PHE A 200 -5.50 1.15 1.51
CA PHE A 200 -4.62 2.31 1.50
C PHE A 200 -3.53 2.16 0.44
N THR A 201 -3.04 3.30 -0.03
CA THR A 201 -1.96 3.39 -1.00
C THR A 201 -0.76 4.07 -0.36
N ASN A 202 0.42 3.48 -0.50
CA ASN A 202 1.68 4.19 -0.33
C ASN A 202 1.98 4.95 -1.62
N GLN A 203 1.89 6.28 -1.58
CA GLN A 203 2.28 7.16 -2.67
C GLN A 203 3.54 7.94 -2.26
N PRO A 204 4.75 7.47 -2.64
CA PRO A 204 5.98 8.22 -2.43
C PRO A 204 6.01 9.55 -3.20
N TYR A 205 7.00 10.38 -2.90
CA TYR A 205 7.29 11.56 -3.70
C TYR A 205 7.97 11.15 -5.01
N VAL A 206 7.17 10.63 -5.96
CA VAL A 206 7.68 9.93 -7.16
C VAL A 206 8.60 10.76 -8.05
N LEU A 207 8.52 12.09 -7.95
CA LEU A 207 9.46 13.00 -8.61
C LEU A 207 10.92 12.80 -8.16
N ASP A 208 11.18 12.22 -6.99
CA ASP A 208 12.53 11.88 -6.52
C ASP A 208 13.18 10.77 -7.34
N ALA A 209 12.37 9.92 -7.99
CA ALA A 209 12.84 8.91 -8.93
C ALA A 209 12.88 9.44 -10.39
N GLY A 210 12.47 10.68 -10.62
CA GLY A 210 12.38 11.30 -11.95
C GLY A 210 11.60 10.43 -12.93
N GLY A 211 12.08 10.37 -14.18
CA GLY A 211 11.45 9.54 -15.22
C GLY A 211 11.43 8.04 -14.91
N GLY A 212 12.14 7.55 -13.88
CA GLY A 212 12.01 6.16 -13.42
C GLY A 212 10.63 5.83 -12.86
N CYS A 213 9.90 6.85 -12.38
CA CYS A 213 8.51 6.75 -11.93
C CYS A 213 7.63 7.77 -12.66
N GLY A 214 7.86 7.97 -13.95
CA GLY A 214 6.93 8.68 -14.82
C GLY A 214 7.07 10.20 -14.90
N ALA A 215 8.05 10.84 -14.24
CA ALA A 215 8.22 12.29 -14.44
C ALA A 215 8.60 12.62 -15.89
N ASP A 216 7.96 13.65 -16.46
CA ASP A 216 8.18 14.16 -17.82
C ASP A 216 7.95 13.13 -18.95
N THR A 217 7.07 12.15 -18.74
CA THR A 217 6.80 11.12 -19.77
C THR A 217 5.71 11.48 -20.78
N VAL A 218 4.80 12.40 -20.44
CA VAL A 218 3.66 12.79 -21.28
C VAL A 218 3.59 14.31 -21.43
N GLN A 219 3.32 15.05 -20.35
CA GLN A 219 3.02 16.48 -20.36
C GLN A 219 3.83 17.30 -19.35
N GLY A 220 4.46 16.70 -18.34
CA GLY A 220 5.31 17.44 -17.42
C GLY A 220 5.86 16.67 -16.21
N PRO A 221 6.51 17.38 -15.28
CA PRO A 221 7.25 16.73 -14.19
C PRO A 221 6.34 16.00 -13.19
N LEU A 222 5.04 16.33 -13.15
CA LEU A 222 4.08 15.72 -12.23
C LEU A 222 3.40 14.47 -12.78
N ASP A 223 3.64 14.09 -14.03
CA ASP A 223 2.99 12.96 -14.71
C ASP A 223 3.04 11.67 -13.88
N GLY A 224 4.19 11.40 -13.26
CA GLY A 224 4.38 10.23 -12.40
C GLY A 224 3.35 10.11 -11.27
N PHE A 225 2.86 11.23 -10.72
CA PHE A 225 1.93 11.21 -9.60
C PHE A 225 0.55 10.67 -9.99
N SER A 226 0.00 11.10 -11.13
CA SER A 226 -1.30 10.60 -11.61
C SER A 226 -1.17 9.24 -12.29
N ILE A 227 -0.05 8.93 -12.97
CA ILE A 227 0.19 7.60 -13.53
C ILE A 227 0.24 6.56 -12.42
N THR A 228 1.10 6.75 -11.41
CA THR A 228 1.30 5.77 -10.33
C THR A 228 0.14 5.76 -9.36
N GLY A 229 -0.32 6.93 -8.89
CA GLY A 229 -1.47 6.99 -7.97
C GLY A 229 -2.77 6.54 -8.62
N GLY A 230 -2.91 6.75 -9.93
CA GLY A 230 -4.03 6.26 -10.71
C GLY A 230 -3.98 4.74 -10.93
N HIS A 231 -2.82 4.19 -11.21
CA HIS A 231 -2.61 2.73 -11.31
C HIS A 231 -3.10 2.04 -10.03
N GLU A 232 -2.57 2.46 -8.88
CA GLU A 232 -2.96 1.89 -7.58
C GLU A 232 -4.44 2.11 -7.26
N PHE A 233 -5.02 3.22 -7.73
CA PHE A 233 -6.43 3.49 -7.55
C PHE A 233 -7.30 2.48 -8.29
N LEU A 234 -6.99 2.17 -9.56
CA LEU A 234 -7.80 1.27 -10.37
C LEU A 234 -7.61 -0.20 -10.00
N GLU A 235 -6.44 -0.60 -9.51
CA GLU A 235 -6.22 -1.92 -8.91
C GLU A 235 -7.00 -2.03 -7.61
N ALA A 236 -6.85 -1.07 -6.68
CA ALA A 236 -7.63 -1.08 -5.45
C ALA A 236 -9.16 -1.06 -5.68
N VAL A 237 -9.66 -0.63 -6.85
CA VAL A 237 -11.08 -0.79 -7.20
C VAL A 237 -11.47 -2.25 -7.46
N THR A 238 -10.58 -3.05 -8.04
CA THR A 238 -10.81 -4.44 -8.45
C THR A 238 -10.29 -5.50 -7.47
N ASP A 239 -9.42 -5.13 -6.54
CA ASP A 239 -8.71 -6.06 -5.62
C ASP A 239 -8.26 -5.38 -4.29
N PRO A 240 -9.12 -4.60 -3.60
CA PRO A 240 -8.75 -3.71 -2.49
C PRO A 240 -8.06 -4.37 -1.27
N ASP A 241 -8.13 -5.69 -1.11
CA ASP A 241 -7.51 -6.40 0.01
C ASP A 241 -6.21 -7.13 -0.33
N THR A 242 -5.74 -7.07 -1.59
CA THR A 242 -4.54 -7.76 -2.10
C THR A 242 -4.52 -9.28 -1.86
N GLY A 243 -5.69 -9.88 -1.59
CA GLY A 243 -5.87 -11.29 -1.25
C GLY A 243 -6.86 -12.05 -2.13
N GLY A 244 -7.62 -11.31 -2.95
CA GLY A 244 -8.57 -11.78 -3.96
C GLY A 244 -8.83 -10.67 -4.97
N GLY A 245 -9.97 -10.69 -5.65
CA GLY A 245 -10.36 -9.70 -6.65
C GLY A 245 -10.11 -10.19 -8.07
N TRP A 246 -9.75 -9.26 -8.95
CA TRP A 246 -9.53 -9.53 -10.37
C TRP A 246 -8.05 -9.43 -10.75
N PHE A 247 -7.45 -10.58 -11.08
CA PHE A 247 -6.08 -10.67 -11.59
C PHE A 247 -5.97 -11.85 -12.56
N ASP A 248 -4.96 -11.85 -13.42
CA ASP A 248 -4.76 -12.94 -14.38
C ASP A 248 -4.07 -14.18 -13.75
N ALA A 249 -3.81 -15.21 -14.57
CA ALA A 249 -3.20 -16.44 -14.09
C ALA A 249 -1.76 -16.29 -13.57
N ASP A 250 -1.06 -15.21 -13.94
CA ASP A 250 0.30 -14.88 -13.48
C ASP A 250 0.27 -13.94 -12.27
N GLY A 251 -0.91 -13.47 -11.85
CA GLY A 251 -1.10 -12.56 -10.72
C GLY A 251 -1.04 -11.09 -11.09
N GLU A 252 -1.09 -10.74 -12.38
CA GLU A 252 -1.06 -9.35 -12.84
C GLU A 252 -2.47 -8.75 -12.76
N GLU A 253 -2.57 -7.58 -12.14
CA GLU A 253 -3.81 -6.82 -12.00
C GLU A 253 -4.11 -5.94 -13.24
N ASN A 254 -5.21 -5.21 -13.22
CA ASN A 254 -5.63 -4.39 -14.37
C ASN A 254 -4.61 -3.27 -14.70
N GLY A 255 -3.99 -2.66 -13.70
CA GLY A 255 -2.96 -1.63 -13.85
C GLY A 255 -1.66 -2.24 -14.35
N ASP A 256 -1.20 -3.31 -13.73
CA ASP A 256 0.02 -4.05 -14.05
C ASP A 256 0.13 -4.45 -15.52
N LYS A 257 -0.92 -5.06 -16.08
CA LYS A 257 -0.95 -5.47 -17.49
C LYS A 257 -0.78 -4.32 -18.48
N CYS A 258 -1.03 -3.10 -18.04
CA CYS A 258 -0.95 -1.87 -18.83
C CYS A 258 0.14 -0.90 -18.34
N ALA A 259 0.96 -1.33 -17.37
CA ALA A 259 1.98 -0.50 -16.76
C ALA A 259 2.90 0.11 -17.81
N TRP A 260 2.98 1.45 -17.79
CA TRP A 260 3.83 2.25 -18.69
C TRP A 260 3.56 2.14 -20.19
N GLN A 261 2.47 1.51 -20.60
CA GLN A 261 2.09 1.36 -22.00
C GLN A 261 1.16 2.50 -22.41
N ASN A 262 1.27 2.96 -23.67
CA ASN A 262 0.37 3.95 -24.27
C ASN A 262 0.02 5.13 -23.34
N LEU A 263 1.02 5.64 -22.61
CA LEU A 263 0.86 6.78 -21.72
C LEU A 263 0.25 7.95 -22.50
N HIS A 264 -0.80 8.54 -21.93
CA HIS A 264 -1.56 9.59 -22.58
C HIS A 264 -2.14 10.52 -21.53
N THR A 265 -2.86 11.53 -22.00
CA THR A 265 -3.51 12.52 -21.15
C THR A 265 -5.01 12.29 -21.17
N ILE A 266 -5.64 12.29 -20.00
CA ILE A 266 -7.09 12.41 -19.85
C ILE A 266 -7.46 13.83 -19.46
N ASP A 267 -8.53 14.35 -20.05
CA ASP A 267 -9.08 15.66 -19.75
C ASP A 267 -10.29 15.50 -18.80
N LEU A 268 -10.12 15.98 -17.58
CA LEU A 268 -11.13 16.02 -16.54
C LEU A 268 -11.53 17.47 -16.26
N SER A 269 -12.69 17.67 -15.64
CA SER A 269 -13.23 18.98 -15.30
C SER A 269 -12.34 19.77 -14.34
N SER A 270 -11.50 19.07 -13.58
CA SER A 270 -10.51 19.61 -12.66
C SER A 270 -9.13 19.84 -13.29
N GLY A 271 -8.87 19.36 -14.50
CA GLY A 271 -7.56 19.48 -15.14
C GLY A 271 -7.25 18.37 -16.13
N SER A 272 -6.01 18.38 -16.61
CA SER A 272 -5.52 17.45 -17.62
C SER A 272 -4.35 16.67 -17.03
N PHE A 273 -4.44 15.34 -17.02
CA PHE A 273 -3.54 14.47 -16.23
C PHE A 273 -2.97 13.35 -17.08
N ALA A 274 -1.68 13.05 -16.87
CA ALA A 274 -1.05 11.92 -17.52
C ALA A 274 -1.47 10.63 -16.82
N VAL A 275 -1.87 9.61 -17.58
CA VAL A 275 -2.23 8.30 -17.06
C VAL A 275 -1.63 7.21 -17.95
N GLN A 276 -1.61 6.00 -17.42
CA GLN A 276 -1.61 4.80 -18.24
C GLN A 276 -3.07 4.35 -18.46
N PRO A 277 -3.37 3.64 -19.55
CA PRO A 277 -4.62 2.89 -19.64
C PRO A 277 -4.65 1.76 -18.58
N THR A 278 -5.81 1.12 -18.43
CA THR A 278 -6.01 -0.06 -17.60
C THR A 278 -6.54 -1.22 -18.43
N TRP A 279 -6.28 -2.47 -18.02
CA TRP A 279 -6.72 -3.63 -18.78
C TRP A 279 -8.24 -3.70 -18.81
N SER A 280 -8.77 -4.13 -19.96
CA SER A 280 -10.18 -4.32 -20.22
C SER A 280 -10.41 -5.69 -20.87
N ASN A 281 -11.03 -6.61 -20.14
CA ASN A 281 -11.47 -7.91 -20.66
C ASN A 281 -12.44 -7.76 -21.84
N ALA A 282 -13.23 -6.69 -21.88
CA ALA A 282 -14.20 -6.44 -22.96
C ALA A 282 -13.53 -6.21 -24.32
N ILE A 283 -12.30 -5.67 -24.34
CA ILE A 283 -11.53 -5.44 -25.58
C ILE A 283 -10.26 -6.29 -25.67
N HIS A 284 -9.98 -7.11 -24.66
CA HIS A 284 -8.76 -7.92 -24.54
C HIS A 284 -7.48 -7.08 -24.68
N GLY A 285 -7.44 -5.93 -23.99
CA GLY A 285 -6.37 -4.96 -24.13
C GLY A 285 -6.47 -3.78 -23.18
N CYS A 286 -5.50 -2.88 -23.28
CA CYS A 286 -5.46 -1.65 -22.49
C CYS A 286 -6.39 -0.58 -23.05
N ASP A 287 -7.30 -0.08 -22.22
CA ASP A 287 -8.33 0.91 -22.54
C ASP A 287 -8.35 2.08 -21.54
N GLY A 288 -9.12 3.10 -21.87
CA GLY A 288 -9.28 4.33 -21.09
C GLY A 288 -8.37 5.45 -21.58
#